data_AF-A0A519BQU5-F1
#
_entry.id   AF-A0A519BQU5-F1
#
_cell.length_a   1.000
_cell.length_b   1.000
_cell.length_c   1.000
_cell.angle_alpha   90.00
_cell.angle_beta   90.00
_cell.angle_gamma   90.00
#
_symmetry.space_group_name_H-M   'P 1'
#
loop_
_entity.id
_entity.type
_entity.pdbx_description
1 polymer ?
#
loop_
_entity_poly.entity_id
_entity_poly.type
_entity_poly.pdbx_seq_one_letter_code
_entity_poly.pdbx_strand_id
1 'polypeptide(L)'
;MTFKELLRDLLAFGSPIFYLLVFARALVGPYPIFINQLILAGVLIFLGVVVIGSKIDWYVVRAGILAWLTTLFYAHDGFTLFVLVTFTGIALSAYKLHNNLNKVMWAIVAVLVIGLISVT
;
A
#
# COMPACT_ATOMS: atom_id res chain seq x y z
N MET A 1 10.05 -6.66 -22.65
CA MET A 1 9.43 -5.85 -21.59
C MET A 1 9.99 -4.45 -21.68
N THR A 2 9.17 -3.47 -22.00
CA THR A 2 9.59 -2.06 -22.07
C THR A 2 9.70 -1.50 -20.65
N PHE A 3 10.63 -0.56 -20.42
CA PHE A 3 10.81 0.08 -19.11
C PHE A 3 9.49 0.63 -18.54
N LYS A 4 8.65 1.22 -19.39
CA LYS A 4 7.32 1.74 -19.01
C LYS A 4 6.34 0.64 -18.57
N GLU A 5 6.42 -0.56 -19.15
CA GLU A 5 5.58 -1.71 -18.75
C GLU A 5 5.98 -2.20 -17.37
N LEU A 6 7.29 -2.33 -17.12
CA LEU A 6 7.82 -2.70 -15.81
C LEU A 6 7.33 -1.76 -14.70
N LEU A 7 7.35 -0.44 -14.93
CA LEU A 7 6.82 0.53 -13.95
C LEU A 7 5.32 0.34 -13.69
N ARG A 8 4.54 -0.01 -14.71
CA ARG A 8 3.08 -0.25 -14.57
C ARG A 8 2.81 -1.52 -13.79
N ASP A 9 3.58 -2.57 -14.05
CA ASP A 9 3.45 -3.86 -13.35
C ASP A 9 3.85 -3.71 -11.88
N LEU A 10 4.91 -2.95 -11.59
CA LEU A 10 5.26 -2.57 -10.22
C LEU A 10 4.12 -1.79 -9.56
N LEU A 11 3.57 -0.77 -10.23
CA LEU A 11 2.46 0.02 -9.68
C LEU A 11 1.20 -0.83 -9.41
N ALA A 12 1.00 -1.93 -10.15
CA ALA A 12 -0.14 -2.83 -9.96
C ALA A 12 -0.15 -3.54 -8.60
N PHE A 13 0.99 -3.65 -7.90
CA PHE A 13 1.03 -4.07 -6.50
C PHE A 13 0.31 -3.12 -5.55
N GLY A 14 0.08 -1.86 -5.97
CA GLY A 14 -0.79 -0.91 -5.27
C GLY A 14 -2.26 -0.97 -5.66
N SER A 15 -2.68 -1.94 -6.50
CA SER A 15 -4.05 -2.02 -6.99
C SER A 15 -5.03 -2.46 -5.90
N PRO A 16 -6.31 -2.08 -6.01
CA PRO A 16 -7.36 -2.62 -5.14
C PRO A 16 -7.45 -4.15 -5.21
N ILE A 17 -7.21 -4.73 -6.38
CA ILE A 17 -7.21 -6.19 -6.59
C ILE A 17 -6.12 -6.85 -5.74
N PHE A 18 -4.90 -6.29 -5.75
CA PHE A 18 -3.80 -6.82 -4.95
C PHE A 18 -4.11 -6.72 -3.44
N TYR A 19 -4.74 -5.63 -3.01
CA TYR A 19 -5.20 -5.48 -1.63
C TYR A 19 -6.20 -6.58 -1.24
N LEU A 20 -7.18 -6.86 -2.10
CA LEU A 20 -8.16 -7.93 -1.89
C LEU A 20 -7.50 -9.32 -1.85
N LEU A 21 -6.46 -9.56 -2.67
CA LEU A 21 -5.72 -10.82 -2.63
C LEU A 21 -5.02 -11.03 -1.28
N VAL A 22 -4.37 -9.99 -0.73
CA VAL A 22 -3.73 -10.06 0.60
C VAL A 22 -4.79 -10.27 1.68
N PHE A 23 -5.93 -9.56 1.60
CA PHE A 23 -7.04 -9.74 2.53
C PHE A 23 -7.60 -11.16 2.50
N ALA A 24 -7.89 -11.70 1.31
CA ALA A 24 -8.36 -13.08 1.14
C ALA A 24 -7.35 -14.09 1.68
N ARG A 25 -6.05 -13.86 1.47
CA ARG A 25 -4.98 -14.71 2.03
C ARG A 25 -4.96 -14.68 3.55
N ALA A 26 -5.22 -13.52 4.17
CA ALA A 26 -5.26 -13.35 5.61
C ALA A 26 -6.41 -14.15 6.24
N LEU A 27 -7.57 -14.24 5.56
CA LEU A 27 -8.75 -14.99 6.02
C LEU A 27 -8.52 -16.51 6.12
N VAL A 28 -7.55 -17.06 5.38
CA VAL A 28 -7.25 -18.51 5.40
C VAL A 28 -6.55 -18.91 6.71
N GLY A 29 -5.97 -17.96 7.46
CA GLY A 29 -5.27 -18.23 8.71
C GLY A 29 -5.97 -17.64 9.95
N PRO A 30 -5.60 -18.07 11.16
CA PRO A 30 -6.19 -17.59 12.42
C PRO A 30 -5.57 -16.25 12.84
N TYR A 31 -5.71 -15.21 12.01
CA TYR A 31 -5.06 -13.91 12.23
C TYR A 31 -6.09 -12.77 12.41
N PRO A 32 -6.97 -12.82 13.43
CA PRO A 32 -8.09 -11.89 13.57
C PRO A 32 -7.64 -10.43 13.73
N ILE A 33 -6.52 -10.19 14.44
CA ILE A 33 -5.97 -8.85 14.62
C ILE A 33 -5.56 -8.26 13.26
N PHE A 34 -4.74 -8.97 12.49
CA PHE A 34 -4.28 -8.51 11.17
C PHE A 34 -5.45 -8.28 10.20
N ILE A 35 -6.47 -9.14 10.23
CA ILE A 35 -7.69 -8.96 9.44
C ILE A 35 -8.42 -7.66 9.83
N ASN A 36 -8.58 -7.39 11.13
CA ASN A 36 -9.22 -6.15 11.60
C ASN A 36 -8.44 -4.91 11.18
N GLN A 37 -7.11 -4.94 11.26
CA GLN A 37 -6.24 -3.85 10.81
C GLN A 37 -6.40 -3.61 9.30
N LEU A 38 -6.47 -4.67 8.48
CA LEU A 38 -6.75 -4.56 7.05
C LEU A 38 -8.16 -4.00 6.78
N ILE A 39 -9.18 -4.43 7.51
CA ILE A 39 -10.54 -3.88 7.33
C ILE A 39 -10.56 -2.38 7.64
N LEU A 40 -9.99 -1.99 8.79
CA LEU A 40 -9.93 -0.59 9.21
C LEU A 40 -9.16 0.26 8.20
N ALA A 41 -7.98 -0.20 7.76
CA ALA A 41 -7.20 0.49 6.76
C ALA A 41 -7.93 0.59 5.41
N GLY A 42 -8.63 -0.48 4.99
CA GLY A 42 -9.43 -0.49 3.78
C GLY A 42 -10.58 0.53 3.82
N VAL A 43 -11.27 0.65 4.96
CA VAL A 43 -12.31 1.66 5.19
C VAL A 43 -11.73 3.07 5.13
N LEU A 44 -10.60 3.32 5.81
CA LEU A 44 -9.95 4.64 5.79
C LEU A 44 -9.46 5.03 4.40
N ILE A 45 -8.91 4.07 3.63
CA ILE A 45 -8.53 4.29 2.23
C ILE A 45 -9.77 4.63 1.41
N PHE A 46 -10.87 3.89 1.56
CA PHE A 46 -12.10 4.16 0.83
C PHE A 46 -12.64 5.57 1.13
N LEU A 47 -12.75 5.94 2.41
CA LEU A 47 -13.15 7.29 2.83
C LEU A 47 -12.20 8.36 2.28
N GLY A 48 -10.90 8.11 2.35
CA GLY A 48 -9.88 9.00 1.80
C GLY A 48 -10.04 9.22 0.29
N VAL A 49 -10.29 8.16 -0.48
CA VAL A 49 -10.55 8.24 -1.92
C VAL A 49 -11.78 9.13 -2.20
N VAL A 50 -12.86 8.97 -1.42
CA VAL A 50 -14.08 9.76 -1.59
C VAL A 50 -13.84 11.24 -1.27
N VAL A 51 -13.11 11.56 -0.19
CA VAL A 51 -12.93 12.95 0.28
C VAL A 51 -11.83 13.69 -0.49
N ILE A 52 -10.69 13.05 -0.73
CA ILE A 52 -9.48 13.70 -1.27
C ILE A 52 -9.36 13.48 -2.78
N GLY A 53 -9.98 12.43 -3.33
CA GLY A 53 -10.03 12.16 -4.75
C GLY A 53 -8.64 11.96 -5.38
N SER A 54 -8.44 12.47 -6.60
CA SER A 54 -7.22 12.26 -7.40
C SER A 54 -6.00 13.12 -6.99
N LYS A 55 -6.09 13.84 -5.87
CA LYS A 55 -5.00 14.68 -5.33
C LYS A 55 -3.85 13.85 -4.77
N ILE A 56 -4.09 12.58 -4.43
CA ILE A 56 -3.11 11.65 -3.86
C ILE A 56 -3.00 10.42 -4.75
N ASP A 57 -1.81 9.82 -4.79
CA ASP A 57 -1.62 8.53 -5.45
C ASP A 57 -2.08 7.37 -4.56
N TRP A 58 -3.33 6.93 -4.75
CA TRP A 58 -3.92 5.84 -3.97
C TRP A 58 -3.29 4.47 -4.23
N TYR A 59 -2.56 4.28 -5.34
CA TYR A 59 -1.81 3.03 -5.54
C TYR A 59 -0.66 2.96 -4.54
N VAL A 60 0.08 4.06 -4.38
CA VAL A 60 1.13 4.17 -3.37
C VAL A 60 0.55 4.02 -1.96
N VAL A 61 -0.60 4.62 -1.66
CA VAL A 61 -1.23 4.47 -0.34
C VAL A 61 -1.55 3.01 -0.03
N ARG A 62 -2.23 2.30 -0.94
CA ARG A 62 -2.55 0.88 -0.73
C ARG A 62 -1.30 0.02 -0.59
N ALA A 63 -0.33 0.22 -1.47
CA ALA A 63 0.94 -0.52 -1.40
C ALA A 63 1.67 -0.26 -0.08
N GLY A 64 1.71 1.00 0.39
CA GLY A 64 2.38 1.38 1.63
C GLY A 64 1.70 0.83 2.87
N ILE A 65 0.36 0.81 2.89
CA ILE A 65 -0.40 0.18 3.97
C ILE A 65 -0.19 -1.33 4.02
N LEU A 66 -0.22 -2.00 2.87
CA LEU A 66 0.09 -3.44 2.82
C LEU A 66 1.52 -3.70 3.27
N ALA A 67 2.48 -2.90 2.81
CA ALA A 67 3.88 -2.97 3.24
C ALA A 67 4.01 -2.83 4.76
N TRP A 68 3.38 -1.81 5.34
CA TRP A 68 3.40 -1.54 6.78
C TRP A 68 2.81 -2.71 7.58
N LEU A 69 1.56 -3.09 7.28
CA LEU A 69 0.84 -4.09 8.07
C LEU A 69 1.45 -5.49 7.90
N THR A 70 1.89 -5.87 6.70
CA THR A 70 2.55 -7.16 6.50
C THR A 70 3.91 -7.22 7.18
N THR A 71 4.67 -6.11 7.21
CA THR A 71 5.94 -6.04 7.95
C THR A 71 5.73 -6.29 9.43
N LEU A 72 4.71 -5.64 10.03
CA LEU A 72 4.34 -5.86 11.43
C LEU A 72 3.87 -7.29 11.68
N PHE A 73 3.10 -7.85 10.76
CA PHE A 73 2.54 -9.19 10.89
C PHE A 73 3.60 -10.30 10.81
N TYR A 74 4.52 -10.22 9.85
CA TYR A 74 5.56 -11.23 9.69
C TYR A 74 6.76 -11.04 10.63
N ALA A 75 7.05 -9.79 11.03
CA ALA A 75 8.11 -9.44 11.99
C ALA A 75 9.47 -10.13 11.73
N HIS A 76 9.87 -10.23 10.45
CA HIS A 76 11.08 -10.93 10.03
C HIS A 76 11.94 -10.05 9.11
N ASP A 77 13.21 -9.85 9.44
CA ASP A 77 14.10 -8.88 8.78
C ASP A 77 14.21 -9.07 7.26
N GLY A 78 14.36 -10.31 6.80
CA GLY A 78 14.41 -10.62 5.38
C GLY A 78 13.13 -10.24 4.63
N PHE A 79 11.97 -10.35 5.30
CA PHE A 79 10.69 -9.95 4.74
C PHE A 79 10.55 -8.42 4.75
N THR A 80 10.97 -7.76 5.83
CA THR A 80 11.02 -6.30 5.93
C THR A 80 11.85 -5.68 4.82
N LEU A 81 13.03 -6.23 4.52
CA LEU A 81 13.89 -5.75 3.44
C LEU A 81 13.21 -5.93 2.07
N PHE A 82 12.61 -7.10 1.82
CA PHE A 82 11.86 -7.36 0.59
C PHE A 82 10.72 -6.35 0.38
N VAL A 83 9.95 -6.08 1.43
CA VAL A 83 8.85 -5.11 1.41
C VAL A 83 9.36 -3.70 1.16
N LEU A 84 10.45 -3.30 1.82
CA LEU A 84 11.03 -1.97 1.68
C LEU A 84 11.52 -1.71 0.24
N VAL A 85 12.22 -2.68 -0.36
CA VAL A 85 12.66 -2.61 -1.76
C VAL A 85 11.47 -2.52 -2.70
N THR A 86 10.46 -3.37 -2.49
CA THR A 86 9.25 -3.41 -3.34
C THR A 86 8.48 -2.09 -3.25
N PHE A 87 8.22 -1.59 -2.04
CA PHE A 87 7.51 -0.32 -1.85
C PHE A 87 8.27 0.87 -2.43
N THR A 88 9.59 0.90 -2.27
CA THR A 88 10.43 1.93 -2.90
C THR A 88 10.30 1.88 -4.43
N GLY A 89 10.32 0.68 -5.02
CA GLY A 89 10.08 0.47 -6.45
C GLY A 89 8.72 1.00 -6.90
N ILE A 90 7.66 0.77 -6.12
CA ILE A 90 6.30 1.28 -6.40
C ILE A 90 6.26 2.81 -6.33
N ALA A 91 6.82 3.42 -5.30
CA ALA A 91 6.85 4.88 -5.13
C ALA A 91 7.61 5.57 -6.28
N LEU A 92 8.77 5.02 -6.67
CA LEU A 92 9.54 5.50 -7.81
C LEU A 92 8.80 5.31 -9.13
N SER A 93 8.06 4.20 -9.27
CA SER A 93 7.23 3.93 -10.45
C SER A 93 6.08 4.92 -10.58
N ALA A 94 5.39 5.22 -9.47
CA ALA A 94 4.34 6.24 -9.42
C ALA A 94 4.90 7.63 -9.79
N TYR A 95 6.06 8.00 -9.23
CA TYR A 95 6.72 9.27 -9.57
C TYR A 95 7.06 9.36 -11.06
N LYS A 96 7.68 8.32 -11.65
CA LYS A 96 8.07 8.32 -13.06
C LYS A 96 6.88 8.27 -14.03
N LEU A 97 5.79 7.60 -13.68
CA LEU A 97 4.61 7.49 -14.54
C LEU A 97 3.72 8.73 -14.49
N HIS A 98 3.55 9.33 -13.32
CA HIS A 98 2.62 10.46 -13.13
C HIS A 98 3.32 11.83 -13.12
N ASN A 99 4.65 11.85 -13.03
CA ASN A 99 5.51 13.04 -12.99
C ASN A 99 5.05 14.10 -11.96
N ASN A 100 4.55 13.66 -10.81
CA ASN A 100 4.02 14.55 -9.79
C ASN A 100 4.47 14.12 -8.39
N LEU A 101 5.59 14.71 -7.94
CA LEU A 101 6.19 14.43 -6.65
C LEU A 101 5.25 14.75 -5.48
N ASN A 102 4.44 15.81 -5.60
CA ASN A 102 3.49 16.20 -4.56
C ASN A 102 2.46 15.11 -4.29
N LYS A 103 1.93 14.45 -5.34
CA LYS A 103 0.98 13.34 -5.17
C LYS A 103 1.59 12.16 -4.43
N VAL A 104 2.86 11.85 -4.68
CA VAL A 104 3.59 10.76 -4.02
C VAL A 104 3.91 11.12 -2.57
N MET A 105 4.34 12.36 -2.29
CA MET A 105 4.60 12.80 -0.92
C MET A 105 3.33 12.76 -0.06
N TRP A 106 2.21 13.27 -0.57
CA TRP A 106 0.93 13.18 0.14
C TRP A 106 0.46 11.73 0.31
N ALA A 107 0.80 10.84 -0.62
CA ALA A 107 0.52 9.41 -0.46
C ALA A 107 1.33 8.81 0.70
N ILE A 108 2.62 9.14 0.82
CA ILE A 108 3.46 8.69 1.94
C ILE A 108 2.90 9.22 3.27
N VAL A 109 2.49 10.49 3.34
CA VAL A 109 1.84 11.06 4.53
C VAL A 109 0.55 10.30 4.86
N ALA A 110 -0.29 10.01 3.87
CA ALA A 110 -1.50 9.23 4.07
C ALA A 110 -1.21 7.79 4.57
N VAL A 111 -0.15 7.15 4.09
CA VAL A 111 0.31 5.84 4.61
C VAL A 111 0.64 5.92 6.08
N LEU A 112 1.38 6.95 6.51
CA LEU A 112 1.73 7.12 7.93
C LEU A 112 0.48 7.33 8.79
N VAL A 113 -0.42 8.22 8.39
CA VAL A 113 -1.65 8.52 9.14
C VAL A 113 -2.56 7.29 9.23
N ILE A 114 -2.88 6.68 8.09
CA ILE A 114 -3.76 5.50 8.04
C ILE A 114 -3.11 4.32 8.75
N GLY A 115 -1.80 4.11 8.55
CA GLY A 115 -1.04 3.02 9.18
C GLY A 115 -1.03 3.11 10.69
N LEU A 116 -0.81 4.31 11.26
CA LEU A 116 -0.87 4.52 12.71
C LEU A 116 -2.26 4.24 13.27
N ILE A 117 -3.32 4.79 12.65
CA ILE A 117 -4.71 4.57 13.09
C ILE A 117 -5.10 3.08 12.96
N SER A 118 -4.54 2.38 11.97
CA SER A 118 -4.89 0.98 11.73
C SER A 118 -4.22 0.01 12.70
N VAL A 119 -3.25 0.47 13.51
CA VAL A 119 -2.50 -0.38 14.46
C VAL A 119 -2.88 -0.08 15.92
N THR A 120 -3.57 1.03 16.18
CA THR A 120 -4.21 1.33 17.47
C THR A 120 -5.43 0.46 17.71
#